data_AF-A0A7Y9RWQ1-F1
#
_entry.id   AF-A0A7Y9RWQ1-F1
#
_cell.length_a   1.000
_cell.length_b   1.000
_cell.length_c   1.000
_cell.angle_alpha   90.00
_cell.angle_beta   90.00
_cell.angle_gamma   90.00
#
_symmetry.space_group_name_H-M   'P 1'
#
loop_
_entity.id
_entity.type
_entity.pdbx_description
1 polymer ?
#
loop_
_entity_poly.entity_id
_entity_poly.type
_entity_poly.pdbx_seq_one_letter_code
_entity_poly.pdbx_strand_id
1 'polypeptide(L)'
;MTPQLDTYEQALLDSLREVVAERSPRHAPRRPSRRALALAGGLVAATTTAVLVVPGLGAEPAYAVSEGSNGALEVRVNRLEDAAGLERELRERGVDAVVNYVPDGGQCRRPGLVETDASGITLSVGDETFGVELEAGAVAAGETLVIDASMQRLPDAVSPEGYRETDRAEVWVSFEVATGSVPECVPV
;
A
#
# COMPACT_ATOMS: atom_id res chain seq x y z
N MET A 1 35.29 -16.14 -2.82
CA MET A 1 35.55 -15.19 -3.93
C MET A 1 34.94 -13.87 -3.51
N THR A 2 35.76 -12.85 -3.25
CA THR A 2 35.26 -11.48 -3.04
C THR A 2 34.93 -10.90 -4.42
N PRO A 3 33.72 -10.36 -4.64
CA PRO A 3 33.43 -9.66 -5.88
C PRO A 3 34.36 -8.45 -5.96
N GLN A 4 35.17 -8.38 -7.01
CA GLN A 4 35.95 -7.19 -7.32
C GLN A 4 35.01 -6.23 -8.02
N LEU A 5 34.62 -5.16 -7.32
CA LEU A 5 33.81 -4.09 -7.88
C LEU A 5 34.70 -3.15 -8.69
N ASP A 6 34.27 -2.78 -9.88
CA ASP A 6 34.97 -1.77 -10.67
C ASP A 6 34.80 -0.36 -10.09
N THR A 7 35.50 0.63 -10.67
CA THR A 7 35.49 2.01 -10.15
C THR A 7 34.11 2.66 -10.21
N TYR A 8 33.28 2.29 -11.19
CA TYR A 8 31.93 2.81 -11.32
C TYR A 8 31.01 2.19 -10.26
N GLU A 9 31.07 0.87 -10.10
CA GLU A 9 30.31 0.15 -9.07
C GLU A 9 30.67 0.62 -7.65
N GLN A 10 31.96 0.91 -7.40
CA GLN A 10 32.40 1.48 -6.11
C GLN A 10 31.81 2.87 -5.87
N ALA A 11 31.84 3.76 -6.87
CA ALA A 11 31.26 5.09 -6.75
C ALA A 11 29.74 5.03 -6.51
N LEU A 12 29.05 4.10 -7.18
CA LEU A 12 27.62 3.89 -7.00
C LEU A 12 27.30 3.33 -5.60
N LEU A 13 28.10 2.37 -5.13
CA LEU A 13 27.94 1.79 -3.80
C LEU A 13 28.15 2.82 -2.69
N ASP A 14 29.12 3.72 -2.85
CA ASP A 14 29.37 4.78 -1.89
C ASP A 14 28.23 5.82 -1.88
N SER A 15 27.70 6.19 -3.05
CA SER A 15 26.53 7.06 -3.14
C SER A 15 25.29 6.43 -2.49
N LEU A 16 25.04 5.13 -2.71
CA LEU A 16 23.94 4.39 -2.09
C LEU A 16 24.07 4.35 -0.57
N ARG A 17 25.28 4.11 -0.05
CA ARG A 17 25.54 4.10 1.40
C ARG A 17 25.27 5.45 2.05
N GLU A 18 25.61 6.55 1.37
CA GLU A 18 25.34 7.90 1.84
C GLU A 18 23.83 8.15 1.96
N VAL A 19 23.06 7.83 0.92
CA VAL A 19 21.60 7.97 0.93
C VAL A 19 20.96 7.11 2.04
N VAL A 20 21.46 5.89 2.24
CA VAL A 20 20.98 5.00 3.32
C VAL A 20 21.34 5.54 4.70
N ALA A 21 22.53 6.11 4.87
CA ALA A 21 22.96 6.73 6.13
C ALA A 21 22.14 7.97 6.47
N GLU A 22 21.72 8.74 5.45
CA GLU A 22 20.86 9.91 5.61
C GLU A 22 19.41 9.53 5.92
N ARG A 23 18.87 8.49 5.27
CA ARG A 23 17.52 7.97 5.54
C ARG A 23 17.42 7.14 6.81
N SER A 24 18.51 6.57 7.30
CA SER A 24 18.49 5.77 8.53
C SER A 24 18.28 6.68 9.75
N PRO A 25 17.13 6.61 10.44
CA PRO A 25 16.95 7.34 11.67
C PRO A 25 17.99 6.81 12.67
N ARG A 26 18.85 7.70 13.18
CA ARG A 26 19.85 7.36 14.21
C ARG A 26 19.12 6.62 15.34
N HIS A 27 19.33 5.30 15.41
CA HIS A 27 18.84 4.48 16.52
C HIS A 27 19.62 4.91 17.77
N ALA A 28 19.12 5.94 18.46
CA ALA A 28 19.54 6.22 19.80
C ALA A 28 19.17 4.98 20.64
N PRO A 29 20.12 4.36 21.36
CA PRO A 29 19.79 3.25 22.24
C PRO A 29 18.86 3.77 23.34
N ARG A 30 17.55 3.54 23.18
CA ARG A 30 16.55 3.80 24.21
C ARG A 30 16.80 2.81 25.35
N ARG A 31 17.57 3.23 26.35
CA ARG A 31 17.65 2.53 27.63
C ARG A 31 16.24 2.45 28.22
N PRO A 32 15.74 1.29 28.65
CA PRO A 32 14.44 1.19 29.30
C PRO A 32 14.54 1.79 30.70
N SER A 33 14.14 3.06 30.87
CA SER A 33 13.97 3.66 32.18
C SER A 33 12.66 3.19 32.80
N ARG A 34 12.73 2.07 33.54
CA ARG A 34 11.68 1.63 34.47
C ARG A 34 11.66 2.53 35.72
N ARG A 35 11.11 3.74 35.63
CA ARG A 35 10.74 4.61 36.77
C ARG A 35 9.72 5.63 36.25
N ALA A 36 8.60 5.94 36.87
CA ALA A 36 7.84 5.40 37.98
C ALA A 36 6.46 6.08 37.85
N LEU A 37 5.41 5.43 38.33
CA LEU A 37 4.08 6.02 38.51
C LEU A 37 4.16 7.44 39.12
N ALA A 38 3.46 8.40 38.53
CA ALA A 38 2.92 9.55 39.24
C ALA A 38 1.64 10.04 38.54
N LEU A 39 0.57 10.10 39.34
CA LEU A 39 -0.80 10.42 39.01
C LEU A 39 -1.01 11.91 38.66
N ALA A 40 -1.83 12.18 37.64
CA ALA A 40 -2.74 13.33 37.48
C ALA A 40 -3.43 13.15 36.11
N GLY A 41 -4.73 12.88 35.99
CA GLY A 41 -5.83 13.76 36.33
C GLY A 41 -6.30 14.47 35.04
N GLY A 42 -7.44 14.06 34.48
CA GLY A 42 -8.14 14.83 33.44
C GLY A 42 -8.72 14.04 32.28
N LEU A 43 -10.05 14.00 32.23
CA LEU A 43 -10.93 13.66 31.10
C LEU A 43 -10.37 14.06 29.71
N VAL A 44 -10.36 13.15 28.74
CA VAL A 44 -11.34 13.01 27.64
C VAL A 44 -11.06 11.66 26.95
N ALA A 45 -12.09 10.82 26.84
CA ALA A 45 -12.02 9.57 26.09
C ALA A 45 -11.96 9.86 24.59
N ALA A 46 -10.76 9.97 24.05
CA ALA A 46 -10.51 9.68 22.64
C ALA A 46 -9.82 8.32 22.62
N THR A 47 -10.61 7.26 22.39
CA THR A 47 -10.05 5.94 22.07
C THR A 47 -9.47 6.01 20.67
N THR A 48 -8.28 6.62 20.54
CA THR A 48 -7.42 6.38 19.40
C THR A 48 -6.89 4.98 19.55
N THR A 49 -7.56 4.00 18.92
CA THR A 49 -6.93 2.73 18.61
C THR A 49 -5.87 3.00 17.56
N ALA A 50 -4.75 3.58 17.98
CA ALA A 50 -3.52 3.50 17.21
C ALA A 50 -3.15 2.02 17.21
N VAL A 51 -3.42 1.33 16.10
CA VAL A 51 -2.81 0.04 15.82
C VAL A 51 -1.32 0.33 15.73
N LEU A 52 -0.61 0.14 16.84
CA LEU A 52 0.84 0.14 16.89
C LEU A 52 1.29 -1.06 16.07
N VAL A 53 1.52 -0.86 14.77
CA VAL A 53 2.26 -1.81 13.95
C VAL A 53 3.67 -1.86 14.52
N VAL A 54 3.95 -2.89 15.31
CA VAL A 54 5.30 -3.20 15.78
C VAL A 54 6.07 -3.70 14.56
N PRO A 55 7.06 -2.97 14.04
CA PRO A 55 7.86 -3.50 12.95
C PRO A 55 8.70 -4.67 13.49
N GLY A 56 8.38 -5.89 13.04
CA GLY A 56 9.23 -7.06 13.27
C GLY A 56 8.60 -8.28 13.96
N LEU A 57 7.31 -8.27 14.31
CA LEU A 57 6.65 -9.48 14.86
C LEU A 57 5.22 -9.63 14.33
N GLY A 58 5.07 -10.33 13.21
CA GLY A 58 3.78 -10.68 12.61
C GLY A 58 3.86 -10.67 11.10
N ALA A 59 3.11 -11.56 10.44
CA ALA A 59 2.92 -11.49 8.99
C ALA A 59 2.53 -10.06 8.59
N GLU A 60 3.08 -9.55 7.49
CA GLU A 60 2.73 -8.22 6.97
C GLU A 60 1.20 -8.12 6.82
N PRO A 61 0.56 -7.00 7.18
CA PRO A 61 -0.89 -6.87 7.03
C PRO A 61 -1.29 -6.94 5.55
N ALA A 62 -2.54 -7.31 5.27
CA ALA A 62 -3.02 -7.41 3.88
C ALA A 62 -2.96 -6.06 3.16
N TYR A 63 -3.09 -4.97 3.90
CA TYR A 63 -2.97 -3.61 3.41
C TYR A 63 -2.39 -2.70 4.51
N ALA A 64 -2.00 -1.48 4.12
CA ALA A 64 -1.65 -0.40 5.01
C ALA A 64 -2.16 0.92 4.42
N VAL A 65 -2.69 1.80 5.28
CA VAL A 65 -3.01 3.17 4.88
C VAL A 65 -2.23 4.14 5.77
N SER A 66 -1.50 5.05 5.17
CA SER A 66 -0.75 6.11 5.86
C SER A 66 -1.14 7.47 5.31
N GLU A 67 -1.00 8.50 6.14
CA GLU A 67 -1.20 9.88 5.74
C GLU A 67 0.15 10.59 5.75
N GLY A 68 0.52 11.15 4.61
CA GLY A 68 1.70 11.97 4.43
C GLY A 68 1.54 13.35 5.08
N SER A 69 2.65 14.04 5.31
CA SER A 69 2.64 15.39 5.91
C SER A 69 2.01 16.47 5.02
N ASN A 70 1.83 16.17 3.73
CA ASN A 70 1.11 16.98 2.74
C ASN A 70 -0.40 16.69 2.69
N GLY A 71 -0.91 15.78 3.54
CA GLY A 71 -2.31 15.35 3.53
C GLY A 71 -2.64 14.35 2.43
N ALA A 72 -1.65 13.83 1.71
CA ALA A 72 -1.85 12.72 0.78
C ALA A 72 -2.04 11.41 1.55
N LEU A 73 -2.94 10.55 1.09
CA LEU A 73 -3.11 9.20 1.61
C LEU A 73 -2.33 8.22 0.75
N GLU A 74 -1.42 7.49 1.38
CA GLU A 74 -0.71 6.38 0.77
C GLU A 74 -1.38 5.08 1.18
N VAL A 75 -1.93 4.38 0.20
CA VAL A 75 -2.54 3.06 0.35
C VAL A 75 -1.57 2.04 -0.23
N ARG A 76 -1.21 1.02 0.54
CA ARG A 76 -0.42 -0.12 0.06
C ARG A 76 -1.21 -1.40 0.25
N VAL A 77 -1.40 -2.17 -0.82
CA VAL A 77 -2.05 -3.49 -0.76
C VAL A 77 -0.99 -4.56 -1.02
N ASN A 78 -0.84 -5.44 -0.03
CA ASN A 78 0.16 -6.51 0.00
C ASN A 78 -0.46 -7.87 -0.32
N ARG A 79 -1.74 -8.03 0.01
CA ARG A 79 -2.52 -9.22 -0.31
C ARG A 79 -3.92 -8.78 -0.70
N LEU A 80 -4.48 -9.46 -1.70
CA LEU A 80 -5.86 -9.30 -2.13
C LEU A 80 -6.84 -9.97 -1.16
N GLU A 81 -6.76 -9.55 0.10
CA GLU A 81 -7.56 -10.05 1.22
C GLU A 81 -8.12 -8.85 2.00
N ASP A 82 -9.26 -9.04 2.67
CA ASP A 82 -9.89 -8.04 3.54
C ASP A 82 -10.23 -6.69 2.87
N ALA A 83 -10.91 -6.73 1.72
CA ALA A 83 -11.42 -5.54 1.02
C ALA A 83 -12.24 -4.63 1.96
N ALA A 84 -13.14 -5.21 2.76
CA ALA A 84 -13.97 -4.47 3.71
C ALA A 84 -13.17 -3.79 4.83
N GLY A 85 -11.99 -4.33 5.18
CA GLY A 85 -11.04 -3.67 6.08
C GLY A 85 -10.46 -2.41 5.47
N LEU A 86 -9.97 -2.51 4.24
CA LEU A 86 -9.40 -1.39 3.51
C LEU A 86 -10.44 -0.28 3.26
N GLU A 87 -11.65 -0.62 2.81
CA GLU A 87 -12.75 0.34 2.63
C GLU A 87 -13.09 1.09 3.92
N ARG A 88 -13.11 0.39 5.06
CA ARG A 88 -13.38 1.02 6.35
C ARG A 88 -12.27 1.98 6.76
N GLU A 89 -11.01 1.59 6.58
CA GLU A 89 -9.88 2.45 6.95
C GLU A 89 -9.79 3.69 6.05
N LEU A 90 -10.10 3.57 4.76
CA LEU A 90 -10.21 4.71 3.85
C LEU A 90 -11.34 5.66 4.27
N ARG A 91 -12.49 5.11 4.64
CA ARG A 91 -13.65 5.90 5.09
C ARG A 91 -13.42 6.60 6.42
N GLU A 92 -12.66 6.00 7.33
CA GLU A 92 -12.21 6.67 8.57
C GLU A 92 -11.32 7.89 8.29
N ARG A 93 -10.70 7.95 7.11
CA ARG A 93 -9.87 9.06 6.63
C ARG A 93 -10.62 9.98 5.65
N GLY A 94 -11.93 9.80 5.52
CA GLY A 94 -12.80 10.65 4.70
C GLY A 94 -12.85 10.29 3.22
N VAL A 95 -12.33 9.13 2.81
CA VAL A 95 -12.43 8.62 1.44
C VAL A 95 -13.46 7.49 1.39
N ASP A 96 -14.58 7.72 0.71
CA ASP A 96 -15.50 6.64 0.39
C ASP A 96 -14.89 5.77 -0.71
N ALA A 97 -14.83 4.47 -0.48
CA ALA A 97 -14.19 3.53 -1.38
C ALA A 97 -14.99 2.22 -1.51
N VAL A 98 -14.91 1.62 -2.70
CA VAL A 98 -15.38 0.27 -3.01
C VAL A 98 -14.18 -0.51 -3.53
N VAL A 99 -13.83 -1.58 -2.82
CA VAL A 99 -12.69 -2.44 -3.14
C VAL A 99 -13.22 -3.82 -3.49
N ASN A 100 -12.83 -4.34 -4.66
CA ASN A 100 -13.24 -5.66 -5.09
C ASN A 100 -12.06 -6.45 -5.65
N TYR A 101 -11.86 -7.64 -5.08
CA TYR A 101 -10.83 -8.56 -5.51
C TYR A 101 -11.42 -9.61 -6.45
N VAL A 102 -11.03 -9.55 -7.72
CA VAL A 102 -11.50 -10.48 -8.75
C VAL A 102 -10.70 -11.77 -8.67
N PRO A 103 -11.35 -12.94 -8.62
CA PRO A 103 -10.65 -14.22 -8.55
C PRO A 103 -9.92 -14.55 -9.85
N ASP A 104 -8.96 -15.48 -9.75
CA ASP A 104 -8.32 -16.15 -10.88
C ASP A 104 -7.60 -15.24 -11.89
N GLY A 105 -7.19 -14.04 -11.49
CA GLY A 105 -6.52 -13.09 -12.40
C GLY A 105 -7.47 -12.43 -13.42
N GLY A 106 -8.79 -12.57 -13.22
CA GLY A 106 -9.77 -11.94 -14.10
C GLY A 106 -9.79 -10.42 -13.98
N GLN A 107 -10.56 -9.77 -14.86
CA GLN A 107 -10.77 -8.32 -14.81
C GLN A 107 -12.17 -8.00 -14.32
N CYS A 108 -12.37 -6.79 -13.81
CA CYS A 108 -13.68 -6.30 -13.46
C CYS A 108 -14.24 -5.39 -14.56
N ARG A 109 -15.50 -5.63 -14.94
CA ARG A 109 -16.26 -4.69 -15.75
C ARG A 109 -17.50 -4.21 -14.99
N ARG A 110 -17.65 -2.89 -14.90
CA ARG A 110 -18.75 -2.22 -14.20
C ARG A 110 -19.66 -1.46 -15.16
N PRO A 111 -20.63 -2.14 -15.82
CA PRO A 111 -21.52 -1.47 -16.76
C PRO A 111 -22.36 -0.39 -16.04
N GLY A 112 -22.28 0.84 -16.54
CA GLY A 112 -23.02 1.97 -15.97
C GLY A 112 -22.28 2.73 -14.86
N LEU A 113 -21.00 2.44 -14.62
CA LEU A 113 -20.14 3.28 -13.80
C LEU A 113 -20.05 4.68 -14.44
N VAL A 114 -20.26 5.73 -13.65
CA VAL A 114 -20.08 7.11 -14.10
C VAL A 114 -18.75 7.61 -13.54
N GLU A 115 -17.71 7.44 -14.34
CA GLU A 115 -16.36 7.88 -14.00
C GLU A 115 -16.26 9.42 -14.00
N THR A 116 -15.49 9.94 -13.06
CA THR A 116 -15.10 11.34 -12.96
C THR A 116 -13.59 11.46 -13.12
N ASP A 117 -13.07 12.68 -13.09
CA ASP A 117 -11.65 12.94 -13.27
C ASP A 117 -10.85 12.35 -12.08
N ALA A 118 -9.91 11.44 -12.39
CA ALA A 118 -9.05 10.79 -11.39
C ALA A 118 -7.77 11.59 -11.10
N SER A 119 -7.79 12.92 -11.29
CA SER A 119 -6.65 13.80 -10.97
C SER A 119 -6.23 13.66 -9.50
N GLY A 120 -4.92 13.69 -9.28
CA GLY A 120 -4.35 13.55 -7.94
C GLY A 120 -4.28 12.10 -7.44
N ILE A 121 -4.53 11.11 -8.30
CA ILE A 121 -4.31 9.69 -8.01
C ILE A 121 -3.07 9.20 -8.73
N THR A 122 -2.12 8.66 -7.98
CA THR A 122 -0.92 8.03 -8.52
C THR A 122 -0.88 6.55 -8.20
N LEU A 123 -0.78 5.72 -9.24
CA LEU A 123 -0.61 4.27 -9.11
C LEU A 123 0.88 3.91 -9.12
N SER A 124 1.27 3.03 -8.21
CA SER A 124 2.53 2.30 -8.22
C SER A 124 2.28 0.80 -8.21
N VAL A 125 2.92 0.06 -9.11
CA VAL A 125 2.84 -1.40 -9.15
C VAL A 125 4.24 -1.96 -8.91
N GLY A 126 4.36 -2.82 -7.91
CA GLY A 126 5.57 -3.60 -7.60
C GLY A 126 5.37 -5.09 -7.90
N ASP A 127 6.36 -5.91 -7.55
CA ASP A 127 6.39 -7.33 -7.92
C ASP A 127 5.20 -8.15 -7.36
N GLU A 128 4.81 -7.88 -6.11
CA GLU A 128 3.70 -8.56 -5.42
C GLU A 128 2.75 -7.60 -4.70
N THR A 129 2.93 -6.30 -4.89
CA THR A 129 2.15 -5.26 -4.19
C THR A 129 1.77 -4.16 -5.15
N PHE A 130 0.68 -3.46 -4.86
CA PHE A 130 0.38 -2.20 -5.51
C PHE A 130 0.11 -1.13 -4.47
N GLY A 131 0.43 0.10 -4.84
CA GLY A 131 0.23 1.28 -4.03
C GLY A 131 -0.56 2.33 -4.77
N VAL A 132 -1.38 3.07 -4.03
CA VAL A 132 -2.13 4.22 -4.51
C VAL A 132 -1.79 5.39 -3.63
N GLU A 133 -1.29 6.46 -4.23
CA GLU A 133 -1.20 7.75 -3.54
C GLU A 133 -2.39 8.60 -3.98
N LEU A 134 -3.16 9.07 -3.01
CA LEU A 134 -4.31 9.95 -3.19
C LEU A 134 -3.93 11.32 -2.64
N GLU A 135 -3.83 12.33 -3.50
CA GLU A 135 -3.68 13.70 -3.05
C GLU A 135 -4.89 14.14 -2.21
N ALA A 136 -4.69 15.14 -1.35
CA ALA A 136 -5.76 15.69 -0.55
C ALA A 136 -6.89 16.22 -1.44
N GLY A 137 -8.08 15.62 -1.34
CA GLY A 137 -9.24 15.99 -2.15
C GLY A 137 -9.30 15.34 -3.54
N ALA A 138 -8.45 14.34 -3.82
CA ALA A 138 -8.54 13.54 -5.05
C ALA A 138 -9.87 12.76 -5.19
N VAL A 139 -10.56 12.54 -4.07
CA VAL A 139 -11.92 11.99 -4.03
C VAL A 139 -12.79 13.00 -3.29
N ALA A 140 -13.71 13.66 -4.00
CA ALA A 140 -14.57 14.67 -3.41
C ALA A 140 -15.71 14.04 -2.60
N ALA A 141 -16.36 14.86 -1.77
CA ALA A 141 -17.54 14.41 -1.03
C ALA A 141 -18.67 13.97 -1.99
N GLY A 142 -19.14 12.74 -1.84
CA GLY A 142 -20.16 12.14 -2.72
C GLY A 142 -19.59 11.43 -3.95
N GLU A 143 -18.26 11.42 -4.11
CA GLU A 143 -17.55 10.53 -5.02
C GLU A 143 -17.08 9.27 -4.27
N THR A 144 -16.73 8.24 -5.02
CA THR A 144 -16.28 6.97 -4.47
C THR A 144 -15.08 6.48 -5.27
N LEU A 145 -13.99 6.17 -4.57
CA LEU A 145 -12.84 5.49 -5.14
C LEU A 145 -13.19 4.03 -5.41
N VAL A 146 -13.07 3.58 -6.64
CA VAL A 146 -13.24 2.20 -7.04
C VAL A 146 -11.86 1.58 -7.24
N ILE A 147 -11.63 0.47 -6.56
CA ILE A 147 -10.41 -0.33 -6.67
C ILE A 147 -10.83 -1.74 -7.06
N ASP A 148 -10.51 -2.14 -8.29
CA ASP A 148 -10.67 -3.52 -8.72
C ASP A 148 -9.28 -4.14 -8.93
N ALA A 149 -9.01 -5.28 -8.31
CA ALA A 149 -7.69 -5.91 -8.38
C ALA A 149 -7.79 -7.43 -8.49
N SER A 150 -6.86 -8.05 -9.21
CA SER A 150 -6.71 -9.49 -9.28
C SER A 150 -5.24 -9.89 -9.34
N MET A 151 -4.96 -11.08 -8.84
CA MET A 151 -3.64 -11.66 -8.84
C MET A 151 -3.76 -13.16 -9.06
N GLN A 152 -3.02 -13.67 -10.03
CA GLN A 152 -2.88 -15.09 -10.28
C GLN A 152 -1.41 -15.48 -10.14
N ARG A 153 -1.11 -16.40 -9.23
CA ARG A 153 0.20 -17.04 -9.21
C ARG A 153 0.34 -17.97 -10.40
N LEU A 154 1.38 -17.74 -11.18
CA LEU A 154 1.75 -18.55 -12.33
C LEU A 154 2.71 -19.66 -11.88
N PRO A 155 2.71 -20.82 -12.56
CA PRO A 155 3.69 -21.86 -12.27
C PRO A 155 5.11 -21.40 -12.63
N ASP A 156 6.10 -21.98 -11.96
CA ASP A 156 7.51 -21.82 -12.32
C ASP A 156 7.73 -22.07 -13.81
N ALA A 157 8.55 -21.23 -14.43
CA ALA A 157 8.91 -21.35 -15.83
C ALA A 157 10.43 -21.34 -16.02
N VAL A 158 10.89 -21.80 -17.18
CA VAL A 158 12.28 -21.61 -17.62
C VAL A 158 12.24 -20.66 -18.80
N SER A 159 12.93 -19.54 -18.70
CA SER A 159 13.01 -18.55 -19.78
C SER A 159 13.72 -19.15 -21.01
N PRO A 160 13.56 -18.55 -22.21
CA PRO A 160 14.25 -19.00 -23.42
C PRO A 160 15.79 -19.02 -23.29
N GLU A 161 16.33 -18.28 -22.34
CA GLU A 161 17.77 -18.15 -22.05
C GLU A 161 18.26 -19.16 -21.00
N GLY A 162 17.36 -20.00 -20.47
CA GLY A 162 17.66 -21.05 -19.50
C GLY A 162 17.61 -20.61 -18.03
N TYR A 163 17.12 -19.39 -17.74
CA TYR A 163 16.92 -18.93 -16.37
C TYR A 163 15.62 -19.50 -15.80
N ARG A 164 15.64 -19.92 -14.53
CA ARG A 164 14.42 -20.33 -13.84
C ARG A 164 13.72 -19.10 -13.27
N GLU A 165 12.49 -18.88 -13.69
CA GLU A 165 11.60 -17.85 -13.15
C GLU A 165 10.68 -18.51 -12.13
N THR A 166 10.92 -18.20 -10.85
CA THR A 166 10.06 -18.62 -9.73
C THR A 166 9.16 -17.47 -9.29
N ASP A 167 8.14 -17.78 -8.50
CA ASP A 167 7.29 -16.77 -7.84
C ASP A 167 6.63 -15.78 -8.82
N ARG A 168 6.31 -16.27 -10.00
CA ARG A 168 5.65 -15.48 -11.04
C ARG A 168 4.22 -15.17 -10.63
N ALA A 169 3.81 -13.93 -10.83
CA ALA A 169 2.42 -13.51 -10.68
C ALA A 169 1.99 -12.68 -11.89
N GLU A 170 0.73 -12.85 -12.28
CA GLU A 170 0.03 -11.91 -13.16
C GLU A 170 -0.87 -11.04 -12.27
N VAL A 171 -0.73 -9.72 -12.40
CA VAL A 171 -1.44 -8.74 -11.59
C VAL A 171 -2.21 -7.82 -12.52
N TRP A 172 -3.49 -7.65 -12.24
CA TRP A 172 -4.33 -6.64 -12.88
C TRP A 172 -4.93 -5.75 -11.81
N VAL A 173 -4.89 -4.44 -12.04
CA VAL A 173 -5.45 -3.46 -11.11
C VAL A 173 -6.06 -2.31 -11.91
N SER A 174 -7.23 -1.85 -11.50
CA SER A 174 -7.85 -0.62 -11.98
C SER A 174 -8.22 0.31 -10.81
N PHE A 175 -8.16 1.60 -11.11
CA PHE A 175 -8.52 2.68 -10.19
C PHE A 175 -9.37 3.68 -10.94
N GLU A 176 -10.59 3.86 -10.46
CA GLU A 176 -11.51 4.84 -10.98
C GLU A 176 -12.06 5.69 -9.84
N VAL A 177 -12.43 6.93 -10.12
CA VAL A 177 -13.28 7.71 -9.23
C VAL A 177 -14.65 7.73 -9.87
N ALA A 178 -15.69 7.40 -9.10
CA ALA A 178 -17.05 7.34 -9.58
C ALA A 178 -17.94 8.32 -8.81
N THR A 179 -18.94 8.88 -9.48
CA THR A 179 -19.99 9.67 -8.83
C THR A 179 -21.29 8.86 -8.71
N GLY A 180 -21.99 9.01 -7.58
CA GLY A 180 -23.24 8.29 -7.33
C GLY A 180 -23.03 6.82 -6.95
N SER A 181 -23.97 5.96 -7.32
CA SER A 181 -23.92 4.54 -6.93
C SER A 181 -22.94 3.74 -7.79
N VAL A 182 -22.00 3.05 -7.14
CA VAL A 182 -21.07 2.12 -7.80
C VAL A 182 -21.80 0.82 -8.14
N PRO A 183 -21.96 0.44 -9.42
CA PRO A 183 -22.57 -0.82 -9.82
C PRO A 183 -21.68 -2.02 -9.47
N GLU A 184 -22.27 -3.21 -9.35
CA GLU A 184 -21.54 -4.44 -9.02
C GLU A 184 -20.48 -4.79 -10.06
N CYS A 185 -19.41 -5.44 -9.60
CA CYS A 185 -18.36 -5.96 -10.46
C CYS A 185 -18.85 -7.18 -11.25
N VAL A 186 -18.69 -7.16 -12.57
CA VAL A 186 -18.88 -8.32 -13.44
C VAL A 186 -17.50 -8.83 -13.88
N PRO A 187 -17.05 -10.00 -13.40
CA PRO A 187 -15.78 -10.59 -13.84
C PRO A 187 -15.78 -10.89 -15.34
N VAL A 188 -14.68 -10.57 -16.03
CA VAL A 188 -14.45 -10.85 -17.46
C VAL A 188 -13.09 -11.47 -17.73
#